data_AF-A0A8T7EKN8-F1
#
_entry.id   AF-A0A8T7EKN8-F1
#
_cell.length_a   1.000
_cell.length_b   1.000
_cell.length_c   1.000
_cell.angle_alpha   90.00
_cell.angle_beta   90.00
_cell.angle_gamma   90.00
#
_symmetry.space_group_name_H-M   'P 1'
#
loop_
_entity.id
_entity.type
_entity.pdbx_description
1 polymer ?
#
loop_
_entity_poly.entity_id
_entity_poly.type
_entity_poly.pdbx_seq_one_letter_code
_entity_poly.pdbx_strand_id
1 'polypeptide(L)'
;MHCHTHHSDGDSDVMTVIRKAETIGLDFLAITDHNVLSQQVALASAETRLMLIPGMEVTTYKGHWNIWGAGPWIDFRVLSQDDMQTAVDAALAAGYLISCNHPRPFGPEWSYPEVTGFHCIEVWNGPWPPTEQGSRWRIGKPSSKLARDMSPSGAVTAISTTMSTTLSSPTRLSSSTVPAIRHRRRCWMR
;
A
#
# COMPACT_ATOMS: atom_id res chain seq x y z
N MET A 1 4.51 3.38 -0.71
CA MET A 1 3.24 2.97 -0.06
C MET A 1 3.43 1.73 0.81
N HIS A 2 4.67 1.29 1.03
CA HIS A 2 5.00 0.07 1.76
C HIS A 2 6.42 0.28 2.30
N CYS A 3 6.58 0.31 3.61
CA CYS A 3 7.87 0.31 4.28
C CYS A 3 7.71 -0.08 5.75
N HIS A 4 8.83 -0.45 6.38
CA HIS A 4 8.87 -1.01 7.73
C HIS A 4 9.76 -0.17 8.64
N THR A 5 9.55 -0.32 9.95
CA THR A 5 10.34 0.31 11.01
C THR A 5 10.79 -0.75 12.01
N HIS A 6 11.44 -0.32 13.10
CA HIS A 6 11.77 -1.17 14.26
C HIS A 6 10.55 -1.82 14.92
N HIS A 7 9.33 -1.40 14.59
CA HIS A 7 8.12 -2.06 15.08
C HIS A 7 7.89 -3.44 14.44
N SER A 8 8.55 -3.74 13.33
CA SER A 8 8.62 -5.09 12.75
C SER A 8 10.06 -5.47 12.38
N ASP A 9 10.45 -5.33 11.11
CA ASP A 9 11.75 -5.77 10.57
C ASP A 9 12.55 -4.66 9.87
N GLY A 10 12.08 -3.42 9.94
CA GLY A 10 12.78 -2.26 9.40
C GLY A 10 14.05 -1.92 10.19
N ASP A 11 14.95 -1.15 9.57
CA ASP A 11 16.25 -0.77 10.15
C ASP A 11 16.23 0.57 10.90
N SER A 12 15.10 1.28 10.87
CA SER A 12 14.97 2.66 11.35
C SER A 12 13.70 2.84 12.20
N ASP A 13 13.74 3.81 13.13
CA ASP A 13 12.53 4.23 13.86
C ASP A 13 11.59 5.06 12.97
N VAL A 14 10.35 5.24 13.41
CA VAL A 14 9.29 5.96 12.66
C VAL A 14 9.72 7.37 12.25
N MET A 15 10.34 8.14 13.16
CA MET A 15 10.71 9.53 12.86
C MET A 15 11.89 9.60 11.89
N THR A 16 12.84 8.66 11.97
CA THR A 16 13.92 8.53 11.00
C THR A 16 13.38 8.24 9.59
N VAL A 17 12.41 7.34 9.46
CA VAL A 17 11.75 7.05 8.17
C VAL A 17 11.02 8.27 7.62
N ILE A 18 10.27 9.00 8.46
CA ILE A 18 9.58 10.25 8.09
C ILE A 18 10.57 11.28 7.57
N ARG A 19 11.65 11.55 8.32
CA ARG A 19 12.68 12.52 7.93
C ARG A 19 13.38 12.15 6.63
N LYS A 20 13.62 10.86 6.41
CA LYS A 20 14.18 10.36 5.15
C LYS A 20 13.23 10.61 3.98
N ALA A 21 11.95 10.29 4.14
CA ALA A 21 10.91 10.55 3.15
C ALA A 21 10.77 12.04 2.81
N GLU A 22 10.87 12.93 3.82
CA GLU A 22 10.88 14.37 3.59
C GLU A 22 12.10 14.83 2.77
N THR A 23 13.28 14.31 3.10
CA THR A 23 14.56 14.68 2.46
C THR A 23 14.58 14.33 0.98
N ILE A 24 13.96 13.21 0.59
CA ILE A 24 13.89 12.76 -0.81
C ILE A 24 12.66 13.34 -1.55
N GLY A 25 11.90 14.24 -0.91
CA GLY A 25 10.83 14.98 -1.56
C GLY A 25 9.52 14.22 -1.73
N LEU A 26 9.24 13.21 -0.90
CA LEU A 26 7.92 12.57 -0.92
C LEU A 26 6.80 13.52 -0.47
N ASP A 27 5.60 13.30 -0.98
CA ASP A 27 4.37 14.00 -0.56
C ASP A 27 3.58 13.21 0.48
N PHE A 28 3.71 11.88 0.47
CA PHE A 28 3.00 10.95 1.33
C PHE A 28 3.88 9.77 1.72
N LEU A 29 3.55 9.15 2.85
CA LEU A 29 4.26 7.99 3.39
C LEU A 29 3.27 7.05 4.06
N ALA A 30 3.36 5.76 3.73
CA ALA A 30 2.65 4.70 4.44
C ALA A 30 3.68 3.78 5.08
N ILE A 31 3.66 3.68 6.41
CA ILE A 31 4.46 2.71 7.17
C ILE A 31 3.54 1.54 7.51
N THR A 32 3.91 0.36 7.04
CA THR A 32 3.10 -0.86 7.01
C THR A 32 3.86 -1.99 7.69
N ASP A 33 4.24 -1.80 8.96
CA ASP A 33 4.92 -2.84 9.76
C ASP A 33 4.15 -4.17 9.76
N HIS A 34 4.90 -5.27 9.81
CA HIS A 34 4.33 -6.62 9.72
C HIS A 34 3.44 -6.95 10.92
N ASN A 35 2.17 -7.22 10.66
CA ASN A 35 1.21 -7.76 11.63
C ASN A 35 1.05 -6.95 12.94
N VAL A 36 1.49 -5.69 12.97
CA VAL A 36 1.37 -4.81 14.14
C VAL A 36 0.87 -3.42 13.74
N LEU A 37 0.26 -2.74 14.72
CA LEU A 37 -0.20 -1.35 14.60
C LEU A 37 0.50 -0.41 15.59
N SER A 38 1.54 -0.87 16.29
CA SER A 38 2.20 -0.09 17.35
C SER A 38 2.89 1.18 16.82
N GLN A 39 3.36 1.16 15.57
CA GLN A 39 3.89 2.33 14.85
C GLN A 39 2.86 3.45 14.67
N GLN A 40 1.55 3.12 14.68
CA GLN A 40 0.49 4.11 14.46
C GLN A 40 0.42 5.16 15.57
N VAL A 41 0.88 4.83 16.78
CA VAL A 41 0.95 5.79 17.90
C VAL A 41 1.97 6.91 17.60
N ALA A 42 3.12 6.55 17.04
CA ALA A 42 4.13 7.52 16.64
C ALA A 42 3.67 8.31 15.41
N LEU A 43 3.04 7.65 14.42
CA LEU A 43 2.47 8.35 13.26
C LEU A 43 1.40 9.37 13.64
N ALA A 44 0.54 9.06 14.60
CA ALA A 44 -0.54 9.96 15.04
C ALA A 44 -0.04 11.22 15.75
N SER A 45 1.16 11.19 16.32
CA SER A 45 1.77 12.32 17.05
C SER A 45 2.91 12.99 16.29
N ALA A 46 3.27 12.49 15.10
CA ALA A 46 4.38 13.02 14.32
C ALA A 46 4.06 14.39 13.72
N GLU A 47 4.94 15.36 13.95
CA GLU A 47 4.94 16.63 13.24
C GLU A 47 5.73 16.50 11.94
N THR A 48 5.05 16.59 10.79
CA THR A 48 5.67 16.44 9.47
C THR A 48 4.84 17.14 8.39
N ARG A 49 5.48 17.48 7.26
CA ARG A 49 4.77 17.95 6.05
C ARG A 49 4.14 16.82 5.23
N LEU A 50 4.50 15.56 5.49
CA LEU A 50 4.02 14.42 4.72
C LEU A 50 2.55 14.12 5.03
N MET A 51 1.79 13.70 4.03
CA MET A 51 0.54 13.00 4.25
C MET A 51 0.85 11.59 4.74
N LEU A 52 0.72 11.37 6.05
CA LEU A 52 0.89 10.05 6.66
C LEU A 52 -0.36 9.20 6.43
N ILE A 53 -0.14 7.97 5.94
CA ILE A 53 -1.18 7.00 5.65
C ILE A 53 -1.01 5.82 6.62
N PRO A 54 -1.92 5.66 7.59
CA PRO A 54 -1.95 4.50 8.47
C PRO A 54 -2.09 3.19 7.69
N GLY A 55 -1.51 2.12 8.20
CA GLY A 55 -1.56 0.82 7.55
C GLY A 55 -0.76 -0.26 8.26
N MET A 56 -0.85 -1.46 7.73
CA MET A 56 -0.17 -2.66 8.22
C MET A 56 0.07 -3.60 7.02
N GLU A 57 1.19 -4.30 7.01
CA GLU A 57 1.37 -5.43 6.12
C GLU A 57 0.87 -6.69 6.82
N VAL A 58 -0.25 -7.23 6.37
CA VAL A 58 -0.73 -8.54 6.82
C VAL A 58 0.12 -9.61 6.14
N THR A 59 0.88 -10.31 6.96
CA THR A 59 2.00 -11.15 6.56
C THR A 59 1.70 -12.59 6.96
N THR A 60 1.38 -13.41 5.96
CA THR A 60 1.09 -14.85 6.13
C THR A 60 2.20 -15.69 5.50
N TYR A 61 2.27 -16.98 5.84
CA TYR A 61 3.25 -17.89 5.24
C TYR A 61 3.13 -18.03 3.71
N LYS A 62 1.92 -17.82 3.16
CA LYS A 62 1.57 -18.10 1.76
C LYS A 62 1.20 -16.85 0.96
N GLY A 63 1.54 -15.66 1.45
CA GLY A 63 1.23 -14.41 0.77
C GLY A 63 1.17 -13.22 1.72
N HIS A 64 1.60 -12.06 1.23
CA HIS A 64 1.53 -10.81 1.98
C HIS A 64 0.62 -9.81 1.26
N TRP A 65 0.03 -8.91 2.04
CA TRP A 65 -0.84 -7.87 1.51
C TRP A 65 -0.87 -6.66 2.45
N ASN A 66 -0.96 -5.47 1.85
CA ASN A 66 -1.09 -4.23 2.59
C ASN A 66 -2.56 -3.86 2.80
N ILE A 67 -2.83 -3.30 3.97
CA ILE A 67 -4.05 -2.56 4.27
C ILE A 67 -3.68 -1.12 4.61
N TRP A 68 -4.40 -0.14 4.05
CA TRP A 68 -4.23 1.28 4.34
C TRP A 68 -5.53 1.90 4.84
N GLY A 69 -5.45 2.56 5.99
CA GLY A 69 -6.59 3.06 6.74
C GLY A 69 -6.36 3.00 8.25
N ALA A 70 -7.18 3.70 9.01
CA ALA A 70 -7.13 3.73 10.48
C ALA A 70 -8.24 2.83 11.05
N GLY A 71 -8.12 1.52 10.84
CA GLY A 71 -9.10 0.53 11.27
C GLY A 71 -8.59 -0.40 12.39
N PRO A 72 -9.34 -1.46 12.70
CA PRO A 72 -8.91 -2.49 13.63
C PRO A 72 -7.76 -3.33 13.03
N TRP A 73 -7.06 -4.05 13.91
CA TRP A 73 -6.08 -5.05 13.50
C TRP A 73 -6.75 -6.20 12.74
N ILE A 74 -6.09 -6.67 11.68
CA ILE A 74 -6.57 -7.77 10.84
C ILE A 74 -5.75 -9.02 11.16
N ASP A 75 -6.44 -10.13 11.38
CA ASP A 75 -5.80 -11.38 11.78
C ASP A 75 -5.01 -12.00 10.62
N PHE A 76 -3.72 -12.23 10.84
CA PHE A 76 -2.81 -12.84 9.87
C PHE A 76 -2.73 -14.37 10.00
N ARG A 77 -3.36 -14.97 11.02
CA ARG A 77 -3.31 -16.42 11.32
C ARG A 77 -4.22 -17.22 10.37
N VAL A 78 -3.88 -17.13 9.10
CA VAL A 78 -4.58 -17.72 7.96
C VAL A 78 -3.99 -19.10 7.66
N LEU A 79 -4.81 -20.15 7.64
CA LEU A 79 -4.38 -21.53 7.35
C LEU A 79 -4.97 -22.06 6.03
N SER A 80 -6.05 -21.45 5.54
CA SER A 80 -6.79 -21.84 4.34
C SER A 80 -7.14 -20.65 3.43
N GLN A 81 -7.69 -20.90 2.24
CA GLN A 81 -8.20 -19.84 1.36
C GLN A 81 -9.43 -19.13 1.97
N ASP A 82 -10.28 -19.87 2.68
CA ASP A 82 -11.47 -19.32 3.32
C ASP A 82 -11.09 -18.38 4.48
N ASP A 83 -10.06 -18.74 5.26
CA ASP A 83 -9.51 -17.86 6.30
C ASP A 83 -8.97 -16.55 5.68
N MET A 84 -8.30 -16.68 4.53
CA MET A 84 -7.74 -15.53 3.82
C MET A 84 -8.84 -14.63 3.26
N GLN A 85 -9.89 -15.20 2.66
CA GLN A 85 -11.05 -14.44 2.19
C GLN A 85 -11.77 -13.74 3.36
N THR A 86 -11.91 -14.43 4.50
CA THR A 86 -12.48 -13.84 5.73
C THR A 86 -11.67 -12.64 6.21
N ALA A 87 -10.34 -12.72 6.18
CA ALA A 87 -9.47 -11.61 6.55
C ALA A 87 -9.61 -10.43 5.57
N VAL A 88 -9.71 -10.70 4.26
CA VAL A 88 -9.97 -9.68 3.23
C VAL A 88 -11.32 -9.00 3.46
N ASP A 89 -12.37 -9.77 3.65
CA ASP A 89 -13.73 -9.25 3.87
C ASP A 89 -13.80 -8.40 5.14
N ALA A 90 -13.11 -8.82 6.21
CA ALA A 90 -13.01 -8.03 7.44
C ALA A 90 -12.30 -6.70 7.20
N ALA A 91 -11.23 -6.68 6.39
CA ALA A 91 -10.53 -5.44 6.05
C ALA A 91 -11.41 -4.52 5.19
N LEU A 92 -12.13 -5.06 4.21
CA LEU A 92 -13.07 -4.31 3.38
C LEU A 92 -14.21 -3.72 4.22
N ALA A 93 -14.79 -4.51 5.13
CA ALA A 93 -15.84 -4.06 6.04
C ALA A 93 -15.38 -2.95 7.00
N ALA A 94 -14.10 -2.98 7.39
CA ALA A 94 -13.47 -1.92 8.17
C ALA A 94 -13.10 -0.66 7.35
N GLY A 95 -13.32 -0.68 6.03
CA GLY A 95 -13.07 0.47 5.14
C GLY A 95 -11.61 0.62 4.72
N TYR A 96 -10.79 -0.42 4.80
CA TYR A 96 -9.42 -0.39 4.32
C TYR A 96 -9.35 -0.35 2.78
N LEU A 97 -8.40 0.43 2.25
CA LEU A 97 -7.85 0.18 0.92
C LEU A 97 -6.86 -0.98 1.04
N ILE A 98 -6.90 -1.94 0.12
CA ILE A 98 -6.12 -3.17 0.26
C ILE A 98 -5.36 -3.53 -1.03
N SER A 99 -4.15 -4.07 -0.89
CA SER A 99 -3.29 -4.47 -2.01
C SER A 99 -2.65 -5.82 -1.79
N CYS A 100 -2.67 -6.67 -2.82
CA CYS A 100 -1.78 -7.83 -2.84
C CYS A 100 -0.33 -7.35 -3.04
N ASN A 101 0.59 -7.75 -2.16
CA ASN A 101 1.99 -7.34 -2.23
C ASN A 101 2.83 -8.31 -3.05
N HIS A 102 3.87 -7.75 -3.68
CA HIS A 102 4.96 -8.33 -4.46
C HIS A 102 4.93 -9.86 -4.66
N PRO A 103 4.07 -10.38 -5.54
CA PRO A 103 4.08 -11.79 -5.90
C PRO A 103 5.29 -12.08 -6.79
N ARG A 104 6.38 -12.60 -6.21
CA ARG A 104 7.68 -12.95 -6.83
C ARG A 104 8.39 -11.83 -7.65
N PRO A 105 9.74 -11.78 -7.63
CA PRO A 105 10.65 -12.64 -6.88
C PRO A 105 11.00 -12.15 -5.46
N PHE A 106 10.51 -10.98 -5.04
CA PHE A 106 10.96 -10.30 -3.81
C PHE A 106 10.11 -10.57 -2.56
N GLY A 107 9.07 -11.41 -2.66
CA GLY A 107 8.32 -11.91 -1.51
C GLY A 107 7.76 -13.32 -1.75
N PRO A 108 7.06 -13.90 -0.76
CA PRO A 108 6.52 -15.23 -0.89
C PRO A 108 5.52 -15.31 -2.05
N GLU A 109 5.41 -16.50 -2.62
CA GLU A 109 4.41 -16.76 -3.64
C GLU A 109 3.02 -16.58 -3.06
N TRP A 110 2.21 -15.74 -3.71
CA TRP A 110 0.80 -15.63 -3.40
C TRP A 110 0.11 -16.96 -3.74
N SER A 111 -0.23 -17.74 -2.72
CA SER A 111 -0.77 -19.09 -2.86
C SER A 111 -2.27 -19.19 -2.55
N TYR A 112 -2.99 -18.07 -2.63
CA TYR A 112 -4.44 -17.99 -2.44
C TYR A 112 -5.14 -17.58 -3.75
N PRO A 113 -5.15 -18.43 -4.79
CA PRO A 113 -5.66 -18.08 -6.12
C PRO A 113 -7.17 -17.79 -6.18
N GLU A 114 -7.95 -18.22 -5.19
CA GLU A 114 -9.42 -18.02 -5.15
C GLU A 114 -9.83 -16.76 -4.38
N VAL A 115 -8.89 -16.12 -3.68
CA VAL A 115 -9.17 -14.91 -2.90
C VAL A 115 -9.35 -13.71 -3.82
N THR A 116 -10.42 -12.95 -3.59
CA THR A 116 -10.81 -11.78 -4.39
C THR A 116 -11.08 -10.56 -3.52
N GLY A 117 -11.29 -9.39 -4.12
CA GLY A 117 -11.64 -8.15 -3.41
C GLY A 117 -10.48 -7.16 -3.25
N PHE A 118 -9.28 -7.50 -3.74
CA PHE A 118 -8.16 -6.56 -3.76
C PHE A 118 -8.41 -5.35 -4.66
N HIS A 119 -8.12 -4.15 -4.14
CA HIS A 119 -8.21 -2.91 -4.92
C HIS A 119 -6.96 -2.68 -5.78
N CYS A 120 -5.81 -3.14 -5.28
CA CYS A 120 -4.50 -2.89 -5.85
C CYS A 120 -3.66 -4.16 -5.94
N ILE A 121 -2.65 -4.11 -6.79
CA ILE A 121 -1.54 -5.07 -6.80
C ILE A 121 -0.23 -4.32 -6.91
N GLU A 122 0.74 -4.75 -6.11
CA GLU A 122 2.10 -4.26 -6.20
C GLU A 122 2.79 -4.89 -7.41
N VAL A 123 3.07 -4.06 -8.41
CA VAL A 123 3.73 -4.49 -9.65
C VAL A 123 5.25 -4.34 -9.58
N TRP A 124 5.74 -3.59 -8.58
CA TRP A 124 7.16 -3.35 -8.37
C TRP A 124 7.50 -3.22 -6.90
N ASN A 125 8.46 -4.03 -6.46
CA ASN A 125 9.03 -4.01 -5.12
C ASN A 125 10.56 -4.07 -5.20
N GLY A 126 11.23 -3.30 -4.35
CA GLY A 126 12.69 -3.24 -4.31
C GLY A 126 13.31 -2.10 -5.13
N PRO A 127 14.65 -1.98 -5.07
CA PRO A 127 15.39 -0.88 -5.67
C PRO A 127 15.24 -0.89 -7.19
N TRP A 128 15.17 0.31 -7.74
CA TRP A 128 15.03 0.50 -9.16
C TRP A 128 16.39 0.31 -9.86
N PRO A 129 16.53 -0.56 -10.87
CA PRO A 129 17.82 -0.83 -11.49
C PRO A 129 18.37 0.45 -12.15
N PRO A 130 19.69 0.72 -12.04
CA PRO A 130 20.28 1.96 -12.55
C PRO A 130 20.04 2.21 -14.04
N THR A 131 19.91 1.14 -14.84
CA THR A 131 19.84 1.17 -16.30
C THR A 131 18.54 1.72 -16.87
N GLU A 132 17.50 1.78 -16.07
CA GLU A 132 16.19 2.20 -16.54
C GLU A 132 15.92 3.68 -16.15
N GLN A 133 16.82 4.35 -15.38
CA GLN A 133 16.47 5.57 -14.63
C GLN A 133 16.28 6.72 -15.63
N GLY A 134 15.04 6.91 -16.10
CA GLY A 134 14.68 7.82 -17.19
C GLY A 134 13.99 7.17 -18.40
N SER A 135 13.74 5.86 -18.41
CA SER A 135 13.00 5.19 -19.48
C SER A 135 11.48 5.35 -19.31
N ARG A 136 10.81 5.70 -20.41
CA ARG A 136 9.34 5.82 -20.49
C ARG A 136 8.73 4.43 -20.30
N TRP A 137 7.93 4.28 -19.24
CA TRP A 137 7.19 3.08 -18.82
C TRP A 137 6.96 2.04 -19.93
N ARG A 138 7.55 0.85 -19.75
CA ARG A 138 7.07 -0.41 -20.35
C ARG A 138 6.64 -1.30 -19.20
N ILE A 139 5.32 -1.44 -18.99
CA ILE A 139 4.78 -2.41 -18.03
C ILE A 139 5.30 -3.78 -18.47
N GLY A 140 6.25 -4.34 -17.72
CA GLY A 140 6.69 -5.72 -17.87
C GLY A 140 5.47 -6.62 -17.71
N LYS A 141 5.37 -7.68 -18.53
CA LYS A 141 4.25 -8.61 -18.44
C LYS A 141 4.11 -9.11 -16.99
N PRO A 142 2.91 -9.09 -16.40
CA PRO A 142 2.73 -9.60 -15.06
C PRO A 142 3.25 -11.04 -14.97
N SER A 143 4.13 -11.29 -14.00
CA SER A 143 4.79 -12.58 -13.75
C SER A 143 3.83 -13.61 -13.17
N SER A 144 2.78 -13.17 -12.46
CA SER A 144 1.81 -14.03 -11.80
C SER A 144 0.49 -14.13 -12.56
N LYS A 145 -0.14 -15.32 -12.50
CA LYS A 145 -1.50 -15.58 -13.00
C LYS A 145 -2.54 -14.67 -12.32
N LEU A 146 -2.31 -14.33 -11.04
CA LEU A 146 -3.13 -13.42 -10.25
C LEU A 146 -3.29 -12.03 -10.89
N ALA A 147 -2.20 -11.43 -11.37
CA ALA A 147 -2.25 -10.13 -12.04
C ALA A 147 -2.96 -10.15 -13.40
N ARG A 148 -3.20 -11.33 -13.98
CA ARG A 148 -3.94 -11.52 -15.24
C ARG A 148 -5.42 -11.81 -15.01
N ASP A 149 -5.75 -12.49 -13.91
CA ASP A 149 -7.11 -12.96 -13.62
C ASP A 149 -7.93 -11.99 -12.73
N MET A 150 -7.30 -11.04 -12.02
CA MET A 150 -8.00 -10.05 -11.16
C MET A 150 -8.72 -8.92 -11.92
N SER A 151 -9.08 -9.10 -13.20
CA SER A 151 -9.85 -8.13 -13.99
C SER A 151 -11.08 -8.72 -14.71
N PRO A 152 -12.18 -9.00 -13.99
CA PRO A 152 -13.50 -9.03 -14.65
C PRO A 152 -14.38 -7.81 -14.33
N SER A 153 -14.13 -7.05 -13.25
CA SER A 153 -15.14 -6.13 -12.71
C SER A 153 -14.67 -4.77 -12.16
N GLY A 154 -13.38 -4.44 -12.11
CA GLY A 154 -12.94 -3.15 -11.56
C GLY A 154 -11.47 -2.83 -11.80
N ALA A 155 -11.14 -1.55 -11.93
CA ALA A 155 -9.80 -1.08 -12.20
C ALA A 155 -8.84 -1.40 -11.03
N VAL A 156 -8.02 -2.44 -11.17
CA VAL A 156 -6.92 -2.71 -10.24
C VAL A 156 -5.86 -1.63 -10.43
N THR A 157 -5.54 -0.90 -9.37
CA THR A 157 -4.49 0.12 -9.41
C THR A 157 -3.13 -0.53 -9.15
N ALA A 158 -2.18 -0.31 -10.08
CA ALA A 158 -0.80 -0.73 -9.91
C ALA A 158 -0.09 0.23 -8.93
N ILE A 159 0.54 -0.32 -7.90
CA ILE A 159 1.35 0.45 -6.95
C ILE A 159 2.83 0.05 -7.05
N SER A 160 3.72 1.02 -6.79
CA SER A 160 5.16 0.81 -6.69
C SER A 160 5.66 1.19 -5.30
N THR A 161 6.58 0.40 -4.77
CA THR A 161 7.18 0.59 -3.45
C THR A 161 8.48 1.41 -3.49
N THR A 162 8.98 1.76 -4.67
CA THR A 162 10.14 2.66 -4.73
C THR A 162 9.78 4.08 -4.28
N MET A 163 10.69 4.69 -3.53
CA MET A 163 10.55 5.97 -2.83
C MET A 163 10.39 7.22 -3.73
N SER A 164 9.76 7.10 -4.89
CA SER A 164 9.31 8.24 -5.68
C SER A 164 8.16 7.82 -6.57
N THR A 165 6.93 7.97 -6.06
CA THR A 165 5.79 8.21 -6.93
C THR A 165 5.66 9.73 -7.03
N THR A 166 6.38 10.33 -7.97
CA THR A 166 6.07 11.69 -8.38
C THR A 166 4.80 11.63 -9.23
N LEU A 167 3.67 12.06 -8.66
CA LEU A 167 2.51 12.41 -9.46
C LEU A 167 2.91 13.62 -10.30
N SER A 168 3.19 13.39 -11.59
CA SER A 168 3.40 14.48 -12.54
C SER A 168 2.16 15.37 -12.52
N SER A 169 2.36 16.67 -12.24
CA SER A 169 1.29 17.66 -12.17
C SER A 169 0.36 17.57 -13.38
N PRO A 170 -0.96 17.74 -13.22
CA PRO A 170 -1.85 17.73 -14.37
C PRO A 170 -1.55 18.97 -15.21
N THR A 171 -1.09 18.74 -16.43
CA THR A 171 -1.18 19.70 -17.52
C THR A 171 -2.58 20.30 -17.48
N ARG A 172 -2.65 21.63 -17.39
CA ARG A 172 -3.87 22.42 -17.28
C ARG A 172 -4.84 22.05 -18.41
N LEU A 173 -5.76 21.12 -18.15
CA LEU A 173 -6.90 20.85 -19.01
C LEU A 173 -7.97 21.89 -18.71
N SER A 174 -8.42 22.54 -19.78
CA SER A 174 -9.44 23.57 -19.80
C SER A 174 -10.73 23.11 -19.14
N SER A 175 -11.36 24.04 -18.46
CA SER A 175 -12.68 23.97 -17.84
C SER A 175 -13.74 23.30 -18.72
N SER A 176 -14.19 22.11 -18.36
CA SER A 176 -15.61 21.77 -18.20
C SER A 176 -15.79 20.31 -17.78
N THR A 177 -16.59 20.14 -16.71
CA THR A 177 -17.36 18.92 -16.39
C THR A 177 -16.62 17.71 -15.79
N VAL A 178 -16.35 17.77 -14.47
CA VAL A 178 -16.44 16.59 -13.56
C VAL A 178 -16.98 17.07 -12.19
N PRO A 179 -17.98 16.42 -11.57
CA PRO A 179 -18.53 16.86 -10.29
C PRO A 179 -17.50 16.69 -9.15
N ALA A 180 -17.23 17.78 -8.44
CA ALA A 180 -16.38 17.78 -7.26
C ALA A 180 -17.03 17.02 -6.10
N ILE A 181 -16.36 15.96 -5.61
CA ILE A 181 -16.62 15.41 -4.28
C ILE A 181 -16.12 16.45 -3.26
N ARG A 182 -17.03 17.34 -2.83
CA ARG A 182 -16.84 18.19 -1.65
C ARG A 182 -17.23 17.37 -0.43
N HIS A 183 -16.26 16.95 0.39
CA HIS A 183 -16.53 16.63 1.78
C HIS A 183 -15.71 17.48 2.75
N ARG A 184 -16.46 17.99 3.73
CA ARG A 184 -16.13 19.05 4.67
C ARG A 184 -15.09 18.57 5.68
N ARG A 185 -14.13 19.44 5.99
CA ARG A 185 -13.29 19.35 7.19
C ARG A 185 -14.21 19.23 8.42
N ARG A 186 -14.08 18.16 9.19
CA ARG A 186 -14.54 18.13 10.59
C ARG A 186 -13.34 17.75 11.45
N CYS A 187 -12.99 18.67 12.34
CA CYS A 187 -12.12 18.44 13.48
C CYS A 187 -12.59 17.21 14.25
N TRP A 188 -11.65 16.35 14.64
CA TRP A 188 -11.85 15.39 15.71
C TRP A 188 -11.04 15.87 16.91
N MET A 189 -11.75 16.46 17.87
CA MET A 189 -11.35 16.54 19.28
C MET A 189 -12.42 15.76 20.05
N ARG A 190 -12.03 14.61 20.59
CA ARG A 190 -12.37 14.05 21.92
C ARG A 190 -11.93 12.60 22.00
#